data_AF-A0A069IKI6-F1
#
_entry.id   AF-A0A069IKI6-F1
#
_cell.length_a   1.000
_cell.length_b   1.000
_cell.length_c   1.000
_cell.angle_alpha   90.00
_cell.angle_beta   90.00
_cell.angle_gamma   90.00
#
_symmetry.space_group_name_H-M   'P 1'
#
loop_
_entity.id
_entity.type
_entity.pdbx_description
1 polymer ?
#
loop_
_entity_poly.entity_id
_entity_poly.type
_entity_poly.pdbx_seq_one_letter_code
_entity_poly.pdbx_strand_id
1 'polypeptide(L)'
;TSENIALSVSNAASQWDARTEMCEHKGIGHPDSICDGAVEAGARALCRAYLETYGSIQHFNLDKALMIGGMSAPRFGGGELLRPMRLIVSGPVTELRSTTAEAVVEQAIREYLTASLGEIGNQVRIELILRPSAPNLRRVTGSSVPLANDTSFGVGYAPYSSLESSVLSVARLLGSRGFRDAFKVAGHDYKVMGSRLDAHHRLTVAL
;
A
#
# COMPACT_ATOMS: atom_id res chain seq x y z
N THR A 1 25.64 20.25 -10.75
CA THR A 1 25.20 20.72 -9.42
C THR A 1 25.86 19.85 -8.37
N SER A 2 26.42 20.41 -7.31
CA SER A 2 26.94 19.64 -6.17
C SER A 2 25.77 19.13 -5.32
N GLU A 3 25.76 17.85 -4.98
CA GLU A 3 24.76 17.27 -4.09
C GLU A 3 25.03 17.70 -2.64
N ASN A 4 23.97 17.99 -1.88
CA ASN A 4 24.07 18.36 -0.47
C ASN A 4 24.07 17.10 0.40
N ILE A 5 25.23 16.42 0.45
CA ILE A 5 25.41 15.20 1.25
C ILE A 5 26.10 15.57 2.56
N ALA A 6 25.45 15.24 3.68
CA ALA A 6 26.03 15.35 5.02
C ALA A 6 26.16 13.96 5.64
N LEU A 7 27.35 13.65 6.17
CA LEU A 7 27.63 12.40 6.87
C LEU A 7 28.01 12.73 8.31
N SER A 8 27.36 12.07 9.26
CA SER A 8 27.70 12.14 10.67
C SER A 8 27.88 10.73 11.23
N VAL A 9 28.82 10.58 12.15
CA VAL A 9 29.03 9.33 12.91
C VAL A 9 28.61 9.61 14.34
N SER A 10 27.68 8.82 14.86
CA SER A 10 27.23 8.89 16.25
C SER A 10 27.78 7.70 17.03
N ASN A 11 28.31 7.97 18.22
CA ASN A 11 28.68 6.94 19.19
C ASN A 11 27.57 6.72 20.25
N ALA A 12 26.40 7.34 20.08
CA ALA A 12 25.26 7.08 20.94
C ALA A 12 24.87 5.59 20.86
N ALA A 13 24.35 5.06 21.97
CA ALA A 13 23.77 3.72 21.97
C ALA A 13 22.75 3.59 20.83
N SER A 14 22.73 2.44 20.16
CA SER A 14 21.82 2.21 19.05
C SER A 14 20.39 2.37 19.54
N GLN A 15 19.48 2.81 18.68
CA GLN A 15 18.05 2.76 18.99
C GLN A 15 17.59 1.34 19.38
N TRP A 16 18.34 0.31 18.95
CA TRP A 16 18.10 -1.09 19.30
C TRP A 16 18.54 -1.45 20.73
N ASP A 17 19.43 -0.67 21.35
CA ASP A 17 19.83 -0.83 22.76
C ASP A 17 18.76 -0.30 23.73
N ALA A 18 17.71 0.33 23.20
CA ALA A 18 16.57 0.74 24.00
C ALA A 18 15.96 -0.47 24.73
N ARG A 19 15.56 -0.24 25.99
CA ARG A 19 14.86 -1.25 26.80
C ARG A 19 13.50 -1.65 26.23
N THR A 20 12.89 -0.77 25.45
CA THR A 20 11.55 -0.97 24.90
C THR A 20 11.54 -0.76 23.41
N GLU A 21 10.86 -1.64 22.69
CA GLU A 21 10.71 -1.55 21.24
C GLU A 21 9.33 -2.07 20.83
N MET A 22 8.76 -1.46 19.80
CA MET A 22 7.50 -1.90 19.18
C MET A 22 7.63 -1.86 17.67
N CYS A 23 7.04 -2.85 17.01
CA CYS A 23 7.02 -2.94 15.56
C CYS A 23 5.68 -3.55 15.13
N GLU A 24 5.07 -3.03 14.07
CA GLU A 24 3.81 -3.54 13.53
C GLU A 24 3.95 -3.79 12.02
N HIS A 25 3.34 -4.87 11.55
CA HIS A 25 3.15 -5.12 10.13
C HIS A 25 1.68 -5.47 9.85
N LYS A 26 1.09 -4.74 8.90
CA LYS A 26 -0.25 -4.96 8.37
C LYS A 26 -0.15 -5.79 7.09
N GLY A 27 -0.85 -6.91 7.05
CA GLY A 27 -0.86 -7.86 5.95
C GLY A 27 -1.69 -7.37 4.77
N ILE A 28 -1.59 -8.09 3.65
CA ILE A 28 -2.17 -7.67 2.36
C ILE A 28 -3.69 -7.48 2.37
N GLY A 29 -4.42 -8.22 3.21
CA GLY A 29 -5.86 -8.09 3.36
C GLY A 29 -6.31 -7.08 4.43
N HIS A 30 -5.36 -6.45 5.14
CA HIS A 30 -5.70 -5.38 6.08
C HIS A 30 -6.29 -4.18 5.32
N PRO A 31 -7.39 -3.55 5.77
CA PRO A 31 -8.04 -2.44 5.05
C PRO A 31 -7.10 -1.32 4.61
N ASP A 32 -6.18 -0.90 5.49
CA ASP A 32 -5.17 0.11 5.14
C ASP A 32 -4.22 -0.36 4.02
N SER A 33 -3.71 -1.59 4.09
CA SER A 33 -2.83 -2.15 3.07
C SER A 33 -3.56 -2.40 1.74
N ILE A 34 -4.87 -2.67 1.79
CA ILE A 34 -5.72 -2.71 0.60
C ILE A 34 -5.80 -1.33 -0.04
N CYS A 35 -6.01 -0.26 0.75
CA CYS A 35 -6.00 1.11 0.25
C CYS A 35 -4.67 1.44 -0.42
N ASP A 36 -3.55 1.19 0.27
CA ASP A 36 -2.19 1.45 -0.23
C ASP A 36 -1.93 0.73 -1.56
N GLY A 37 -2.20 -0.58 -1.61
CA GLY A 37 -1.95 -1.35 -2.82
C GLY A 37 -2.92 -1.03 -3.97
N ALA A 38 -4.16 -0.63 -3.67
CA ALA A 38 -5.11 -0.21 -4.70
C ALA A 38 -4.67 1.08 -5.39
N VAL A 39 -4.27 2.10 -4.61
CA VAL A 39 -3.79 3.36 -5.20
C VAL A 39 -2.48 3.18 -5.94
N GLU A 40 -1.57 2.34 -5.44
CA GLU A 40 -0.32 1.98 -6.12
C GLU A 40 -0.60 1.21 -7.43
N ALA A 41 -1.55 0.27 -7.44
CA ALA A 41 -1.94 -0.45 -8.65
C ALA A 41 -2.48 0.51 -9.72
N GLY A 42 -3.37 1.43 -9.33
CA GLY A 42 -3.88 2.48 -10.22
C GLY A 42 -2.78 3.42 -10.71
N ALA A 43 -1.86 3.85 -9.83
CA ALA A 43 -0.73 4.70 -10.16
C ALA A 43 0.18 4.06 -11.22
N ARG A 44 0.55 2.78 -11.03
CA ARG A 44 1.37 2.02 -11.99
C ARG A 44 0.67 1.84 -13.33
N ALA A 45 -0.65 1.65 -13.32
CA ALA A 45 -1.44 1.53 -14.55
C ALA A 45 -1.50 2.86 -15.32
N LEU A 46 -1.69 3.99 -14.62
CA LEU A 46 -1.61 5.32 -15.22
C LEU A 46 -0.22 5.60 -15.80
N CYS A 47 0.86 5.27 -15.08
CA CYS A 47 2.22 5.39 -15.60
C CYS A 47 2.39 4.68 -16.95
N ARG A 48 1.92 3.43 -17.06
CA ARG A 48 1.98 2.66 -18.32
C ARG A 48 1.15 3.32 -19.42
N ALA A 49 -0.10 3.67 -19.13
CA ALA A 49 -0.99 4.32 -20.10
C ALA A 49 -0.43 5.66 -20.59
N TYR A 50 0.22 6.44 -19.72
CA TYR A 50 0.87 7.69 -20.09
C TYR A 50 2.11 7.48 -20.95
N LEU A 51 2.96 6.50 -20.62
CA LEU A 51 4.11 6.15 -21.45
C LEU A 51 3.67 5.70 -22.85
N GLU A 52 2.63 4.89 -22.95
CA GLU A 52 2.08 4.43 -24.24
C GLU A 52 1.44 5.57 -25.05
N THR A 53 0.70 6.48 -24.40
CA THR A 53 -0.05 7.54 -25.09
C THR A 53 0.82 8.76 -25.42
N TYR A 54 1.77 9.09 -24.55
CA TYR A 54 2.52 10.36 -24.57
C TYR A 54 4.04 10.20 -24.63
N GLY A 55 4.56 8.97 -24.53
CA GLY A 55 6.00 8.71 -24.45
C GLY A 55 6.65 9.18 -23.14
N SER A 56 5.85 9.63 -22.16
CA SER A 56 6.31 10.16 -20.88
C SER A 56 5.20 10.08 -19.83
N ILE A 57 5.57 9.89 -18.57
CA ILE A 57 4.63 9.91 -17.45
C ILE A 57 4.09 11.35 -17.29
N GLN A 58 2.78 11.50 -17.35
CA GLN A 58 2.10 12.78 -17.10
C GLN A 58 1.86 12.98 -15.61
N HIS A 59 1.58 14.22 -15.19
CA HIS A 59 1.29 14.50 -13.79
C HIS A 59 0.00 13.80 -13.32
N PHE A 60 0.10 13.06 -12.22
CA PHE A 60 -0.99 12.55 -11.41
C PHE A 60 -0.48 12.34 -9.99
N ASN A 61 -1.37 12.37 -8.99
CA ASN A 61 -1.09 11.91 -7.63
C ASN A 61 -2.27 11.03 -7.17
N LEU A 62 -2.06 9.72 -7.13
CA LEU A 62 -3.08 8.76 -6.71
C LEU A 62 -2.63 8.11 -5.40
N ASP A 63 -2.98 8.74 -4.29
CA ASP A 63 -2.49 8.41 -2.95
C ASP A 63 -3.55 8.65 -1.86
N LYS A 64 -4.80 8.95 -2.25
CA LYS A 64 -5.93 9.14 -1.33
C LYS A 64 -6.95 8.03 -1.57
N ALA A 65 -7.08 7.15 -0.59
CA ALA A 65 -8.09 6.10 -0.59
C ALA A 65 -8.81 6.02 0.76
N LEU A 66 -10.08 5.63 0.73
CA LEU A 66 -10.89 5.35 1.89
C LEU A 66 -11.63 4.03 1.67
N MET A 67 -11.33 3.04 2.50
CA MET A 67 -12.11 1.81 2.58
C MET A 67 -13.23 1.97 3.61
N ILE A 68 -14.47 1.83 3.15
CA ILE A 68 -15.66 1.82 4.00
C ILE A 68 -16.09 0.36 4.19
N GLY A 69 -16.14 -0.07 5.45
CA GLY A 69 -16.54 -1.42 5.84
C GLY A 69 -17.94 -1.80 5.34
N GLY A 70 -18.06 -3.04 4.90
CA GLY A 70 -19.34 -3.67 4.58
C GLY A 70 -20.02 -4.25 5.82
N MET A 71 -20.96 -5.17 5.61
CA MET A 71 -21.58 -5.97 6.66
C MET A 71 -21.66 -7.42 6.19
N SER A 72 -21.36 -8.36 7.07
CA SER A 72 -21.47 -9.80 6.81
C SER A 72 -22.10 -10.51 8.02
N ALA A 73 -22.66 -11.68 7.75
CA ALA A 73 -23.18 -12.61 8.76
C ALA A 73 -22.37 -13.93 8.67
N PRO A 74 -21.15 -13.98 9.21
CA PRO A 74 -20.33 -15.18 9.19
C PRO A 74 -20.91 -16.26 10.11
N ARG A 75 -20.77 -17.53 9.71
CA ARG A 75 -21.12 -18.70 10.54
C ARG A 75 -20.23 -19.89 10.21
N PHE A 76 -20.20 -20.91 11.06
CA PHE A 76 -19.51 -22.13 10.68
C PHE A 76 -20.09 -22.72 9.38
N GLY A 77 -19.20 -23.13 8.48
CA GLY A 77 -19.56 -23.65 7.16
C GLY A 77 -19.99 -22.59 6.12
N GLY A 78 -19.82 -21.29 6.40
CA GLY A 78 -20.05 -20.23 5.40
C GLY A 78 -20.52 -18.89 6.00
N GLY A 79 -21.52 -18.29 5.38
CA GLY A 79 -22.04 -16.98 5.78
C GLY A 79 -22.54 -16.21 4.58
N GLU A 80 -22.93 -14.97 4.81
CA GLU A 80 -23.47 -14.09 3.77
C GLU A 80 -22.86 -12.70 3.85
N LEU A 81 -22.55 -12.11 2.69
CA LEU A 81 -22.21 -10.69 2.58
C LEU A 81 -23.50 -9.87 2.47
N LEU A 82 -23.94 -9.28 3.58
CA LEU A 82 -25.17 -8.49 3.66
C LEU A 82 -25.02 -7.13 2.95
N ARG A 83 -23.83 -6.55 3.01
CA ARG A 83 -23.50 -5.27 2.37
C ARG A 83 -22.04 -5.28 1.91
N PRO A 84 -21.76 -5.02 0.63
CA PRO A 84 -20.39 -4.98 0.13
C PRO A 84 -19.62 -3.78 0.71
N MET A 85 -18.30 -3.96 0.83
CA MET A 85 -17.37 -2.86 1.10
C MET A 85 -17.38 -1.84 -0.04
N ARG A 86 -17.00 -0.60 0.26
CA ARG A 86 -16.80 0.46 -0.73
C ARG A 86 -15.39 1.01 -0.62
N LEU A 87 -14.69 1.08 -1.74
CA LEU A 87 -13.38 1.72 -1.87
C LEU A 87 -13.56 3.02 -2.65
N ILE A 88 -13.31 4.15 -1.99
CA ILE A 88 -13.26 5.46 -2.63
C ILE A 88 -11.80 5.80 -2.90
N VAL A 89 -11.46 6.16 -4.14
CA VAL A 89 -10.12 6.63 -4.52
C VAL A 89 -10.23 8.02 -5.15
N SER A 90 -9.37 8.95 -4.74
CA SER A 90 -9.35 10.31 -5.26
C SER A 90 -7.94 10.79 -5.58
N GLY A 91 -7.82 11.63 -6.60
CA GLY A 91 -6.56 12.24 -6.96
C GLY A 91 -6.64 13.09 -8.21
N PRO A 92 -5.70 14.04 -8.40
CA PRO A 92 -5.48 14.65 -9.70
C PRO A 92 -4.91 13.64 -10.70
N VAL A 93 -5.44 13.64 -11.92
CA VAL A 93 -4.96 12.84 -13.05
C VAL A 93 -4.87 13.70 -14.32
N THR A 94 -4.04 13.28 -15.26
CA THR A 94 -4.04 13.84 -16.61
C THR A 94 -4.93 12.98 -17.51
N GLU A 95 -5.73 13.62 -18.35
CA GLU A 95 -6.60 12.92 -19.30
C GLU A 95 -5.78 12.06 -20.28
N LEU A 96 -6.37 10.96 -20.74
CA LEU A 96 -5.81 10.09 -21.77
C LEU A 96 -6.56 10.33 -23.08
N ARG A 97 -5.92 10.02 -24.21
CA ARG A 97 -6.50 10.29 -25.54
C ARG A 97 -7.51 9.22 -25.98
N SER A 98 -7.17 7.95 -25.75
CA SER A 98 -7.91 6.80 -26.31
C SER A 98 -8.79 6.08 -25.28
N THR A 99 -8.65 6.40 -24.00
CA THR A 99 -9.42 5.85 -22.89
C THR A 99 -9.54 6.91 -21.79
N THR A 100 -10.28 6.63 -20.72
CA THR A 100 -10.35 7.51 -19.55
C THR A 100 -9.39 7.06 -18.47
N ALA A 101 -8.89 8.01 -17.66
CA ALA A 101 -8.06 7.68 -16.50
C ALA A 101 -8.85 6.81 -15.50
N GLU A 102 -10.15 7.06 -15.37
CA GLU A 102 -11.09 6.31 -14.56
C GLU A 102 -11.13 4.83 -14.97
N ALA A 103 -11.28 4.53 -16.26
CA ALA A 103 -11.34 3.14 -16.74
C ALA A 103 -10.02 2.39 -16.47
N VAL A 104 -8.88 3.04 -16.67
CA VAL A 104 -7.55 2.45 -16.41
C VAL A 104 -7.36 2.18 -14.92
N VAL A 105 -7.71 3.15 -14.06
CA VAL A 105 -7.57 3.03 -12.61
C VAL A 105 -8.54 2.00 -12.05
N GLU A 106 -9.81 2.01 -12.46
CA GLU A 106 -10.82 1.06 -11.99
C GLU A 106 -10.43 -0.37 -12.33
N GLN A 107 -10.00 -0.63 -13.56
CA GLN A 107 -9.56 -1.96 -13.98
C GLN A 107 -8.36 -2.45 -13.16
N ALA A 108 -7.35 -1.61 -12.96
CA ALA A 108 -6.16 -1.97 -12.18
C ALA A 108 -6.48 -2.24 -10.70
N ILE A 109 -7.35 -1.42 -10.10
CA ILE A 109 -7.83 -1.64 -8.73
C ILE A 109 -8.63 -2.94 -8.64
N ARG A 110 -9.52 -3.21 -9.61
CA ARG A 110 -10.31 -4.45 -9.66
C ARG A 110 -9.40 -5.67 -9.70
N GLU A 111 -8.40 -5.68 -10.58
CA GLU A 111 -7.42 -6.75 -10.69
C GLU A 111 -6.63 -6.95 -9.39
N TYR A 112 -6.17 -5.85 -8.78
CA TYR A 112 -5.47 -5.88 -7.50
C TYR A 112 -6.33 -6.48 -6.37
N LEU A 113 -7.58 -6.03 -6.24
CA LEU A 113 -8.51 -6.52 -5.22
C LEU A 113 -8.80 -8.01 -5.41
N THR A 114 -9.03 -8.46 -6.64
CA THR A 114 -9.28 -9.87 -6.94
C THR A 114 -8.06 -10.74 -6.70
N ALA A 115 -6.85 -10.25 -7.03
CA ALA A 115 -5.61 -10.94 -6.73
C ALA A 115 -5.33 -11.03 -5.22
N SER A 116 -5.71 -10.00 -4.45
CA SER A 116 -5.43 -9.90 -3.01
C SER A 116 -6.47 -10.59 -2.13
N LEU A 117 -7.74 -10.57 -2.53
CA LEU A 117 -8.89 -11.02 -1.72
C LEU A 117 -9.70 -12.16 -2.35
N GLY A 118 -9.31 -12.64 -3.53
CA GLY A 118 -10.07 -13.63 -4.29
C GLY A 118 -11.42 -13.09 -4.76
N GLU A 119 -12.44 -13.94 -4.77
CA GLU A 119 -13.78 -13.61 -5.30
C GLU A 119 -14.46 -12.44 -4.59
N ILE A 120 -14.16 -12.21 -3.30
CA ILE A 120 -14.69 -11.07 -2.54
C ILE A 120 -14.20 -9.74 -3.11
N GLY A 121 -12.99 -9.70 -3.70
CA GLY A 121 -12.45 -8.52 -4.36
C GLY A 121 -13.33 -8.00 -5.50
N ASN A 122 -14.03 -8.89 -6.21
CA ASN A 122 -14.99 -8.52 -7.26
C ASN A 122 -16.25 -7.84 -6.69
N GLN A 123 -16.59 -8.09 -5.43
CA GLN A 123 -17.81 -7.56 -4.79
C GLN A 123 -17.59 -6.18 -4.16
N VAL A 124 -16.33 -5.73 -4.01
CA VAL A 124 -16.01 -4.39 -3.52
C VAL A 124 -16.49 -3.35 -4.52
N ARG A 125 -17.29 -2.38 -4.07
CA ARG A 125 -17.72 -1.26 -4.92
C ARG A 125 -16.59 -0.25 -5.01
N ILE A 126 -16.15 0.06 -6.23
CA ILE A 126 -15.09 1.05 -6.48
C ILE A 126 -15.77 2.37 -6.85
N GLU A 127 -15.36 3.46 -6.23
CA GLU A 127 -15.84 4.81 -6.50
C GLU A 127 -14.64 5.72 -6.74
N LEU A 128 -14.51 6.22 -7.96
CA LEU A 128 -13.40 7.08 -8.36
C LEU A 128 -13.84 8.54 -8.37
N ILE A 129 -13.13 9.38 -7.63
CA ILE A 129 -13.29 10.83 -7.58
C ILE A 129 -12.01 11.47 -8.13
N LEU A 130 -11.80 11.30 -9.43
CA LEU A 130 -10.64 11.83 -10.15
C LEU A 130 -10.94 13.23 -10.67
N ARG A 131 -9.90 14.07 -10.71
CA ARG A 131 -10.00 15.46 -11.20
C ARG A 131 -8.82 15.80 -12.10
N PRO A 132 -8.96 16.77 -13.02
CA PRO A 132 -7.84 17.21 -13.82
C PRO A 132 -6.68 17.73 -12.97
N SER A 133 -5.45 17.35 -13.34
CA SER A 133 -4.22 17.85 -12.73
C SER A 133 -4.10 19.36 -12.87
N ALA A 134 -3.73 20.03 -11.76
CA ALA A 134 -3.57 21.48 -11.70
C ALA A 134 -2.50 21.96 -12.70
N PRO A 135 -2.74 23.04 -13.46
CA PRO A 135 -1.81 23.50 -14.51
C PRO A 135 -0.38 23.75 -14.02
N ASN A 136 -0.21 24.25 -12.79
CA ASN A 136 1.11 24.54 -12.23
C ASN A 136 1.92 23.27 -11.91
N LEU A 137 1.26 22.18 -11.52
CA LEU A 137 1.93 20.91 -11.20
C LEU A 137 2.29 20.10 -12.45
N ARG A 138 1.63 20.35 -13.59
CA ARG A 138 2.03 19.78 -14.88
C ARG A 138 3.41 20.27 -15.34
N ARG A 139 3.86 21.44 -14.85
CA ARG A 139 5.17 22.02 -15.21
C ARG A 139 6.34 21.34 -14.49
N VAL A 140 6.06 20.55 -13.45
CA VAL A 140 7.06 19.79 -12.68
C VAL A 140 7.52 18.55 -13.47
N THR A 141 6.69 18.09 -14.40
CA THR A 141 6.95 16.98 -15.33
C THR A 141 7.41 17.51 -16.69
N GLY A 142 8.45 16.92 -17.29
CA GLY A 142 8.88 17.23 -18.67
C GLY A 142 10.33 17.71 -18.83
N SER A 143 11.08 17.87 -17.74
CA SER A 143 12.53 18.04 -17.75
C SER A 143 13.27 16.69 -17.76
N SER A 144 14.54 16.67 -18.18
CA SER A 144 15.39 15.47 -18.15
C SER A 144 15.61 14.93 -16.73
N VAL A 145 15.62 15.83 -15.74
CA VAL A 145 15.57 15.52 -14.31
C VAL A 145 14.29 16.15 -13.75
N PRO A 146 13.30 15.36 -13.28
CA PRO A 146 12.06 15.90 -12.72
C PRO A 146 12.33 16.83 -11.54
N LEU A 147 11.53 17.90 -11.45
CA LEU A 147 11.54 18.76 -10.26
C LEU A 147 10.75 18.08 -9.12
N ALA A 148 11.03 18.46 -7.88
CA ALA A 148 10.21 18.02 -6.75
C ALA A 148 8.80 18.63 -6.86
N ASN A 149 7.76 17.82 -6.66
CA ASN A 149 6.36 18.27 -6.69
C ASN A 149 5.91 18.90 -5.36
N ASP A 150 6.63 18.62 -4.28
CA ASP A 150 6.37 19.13 -2.94
C ASP A 150 7.68 19.19 -2.12
N THR A 151 7.65 19.85 -0.97
CA THR A 151 8.74 19.84 0.02
C THR A 151 8.53 18.66 0.97
N SER A 152 9.19 17.54 0.69
CA SER A 152 9.04 16.30 1.45
C SER A 152 10.40 15.68 1.78
N PHE A 153 10.44 14.77 2.76
CA PHE A 153 11.65 14.02 3.11
C PHE A 153 11.33 12.52 3.22
N GLY A 154 12.28 11.68 2.82
CA GLY A 154 12.23 10.24 3.01
C GLY A 154 13.20 9.81 4.11
N VAL A 155 12.83 8.78 4.87
CA VAL A 155 13.68 8.19 5.92
C VAL A 155 13.86 6.71 5.62
N GLY A 156 15.08 6.22 5.74
CA GLY A 156 15.42 4.82 5.64
C GLY A 156 16.57 4.48 6.57
N TYR A 157 16.63 3.24 7.02
CA TYR A 157 17.71 2.71 7.85
C TYR A 157 17.92 1.24 7.55
N ALA A 158 19.11 0.75 7.87
CA ALA A 158 19.48 -0.65 7.81
C ALA A 158 20.63 -0.93 8.79
N PRO A 159 20.79 -2.18 9.28
CA PRO A 159 19.84 -3.29 9.17
C PRO A 159 18.56 -3.10 10.01
N TYR A 160 17.63 -4.05 9.88
CA TYR A 160 16.50 -4.18 10.81
C TYR A 160 16.96 -4.76 12.16
N SER A 161 16.25 -4.42 13.23
CA SER A 161 16.41 -5.01 14.56
C SER A 161 15.99 -6.49 14.59
N SER A 162 16.27 -7.18 15.71
CA SER A 162 15.77 -8.55 15.92
C SER A 162 14.24 -8.61 15.96
N LEU A 163 13.58 -7.60 16.54
CA LEU A 163 12.12 -7.55 16.63
C LEU A 163 11.48 -7.27 15.27
N GLU A 164 12.00 -6.29 14.52
CA GLU A 164 11.54 -5.95 13.16
C GLU A 164 11.69 -7.15 12.22
N SER A 165 12.85 -7.82 12.29
CA SER A 165 13.11 -9.03 11.52
C SER A 165 12.14 -10.17 11.88
N SER A 166 11.79 -10.32 13.15
CA SER A 166 10.83 -11.32 13.62
C SER A 166 9.41 -11.02 13.14
N VAL A 167 8.94 -9.78 13.29
CA VAL A 167 7.63 -9.33 12.82
C VAL A 167 7.49 -9.53 11.31
N LEU A 168 8.50 -9.11 10.54
CA LEU A 168 8.51 -9.27 9.10
C LEU A 168 8.56 -10.74 8.66
N SER A 169 9.29 -11.58 9.39
CA SER A 169 9.37 -13.02 9.10
C SER A 169 8.03 -13.72 9.33
N VAL A 170 7.33 -13.40 10.42
CA VAL A 170 5.96 -13.92 10.66
C VAL A 170 5.01 -13.44 9.58
N ALA A 171 5.04 -12.15 9.23
CA ALA A 171 4.20 -11.61 8.16
C ALA A 171 4.46 -12.29 6.81
N ARG A 172 5.74 -12.52 6.46
CA ARG A 172 6.12 -13.26 5.24
C ARG A 172 5.66 -14.71 5.26
N LEU A 173 5.71 -15.37 6.42
CA LEU A 173 5.21 -16.73 6.60
C LEU A 173 3.70 -16.79 6.34
N LEU A 174 2.92 -15.93 7.00
CA LEU A 174 1.46 -15.86 6.82
C LEU A 174 1.08 -15.51 5.37
N GLY A 175 1.84 -14.61 4.74
CA GLY A 175 1.71 -14.25 3.33
C GLY A 175 2.36 -15.24 2.34
N SER A 176 2.91 -16.37 2.79
CA SER A 176 3.57 -17.33 1.90
C SER A 176 2.57 -18.26 1.22
N ARG A 177 2.92 -18.73 0.02
CA ARG A 177 2.11 -19.77 -0.65
C ARG A 177 2.04 -21.06 0.17
N GLY A 178 3.14 -21.47 0.80
CA GLY A 178 3.18 -22.69 1.62
C GLY A 178 2.20 -22.65 2.78
N PHE A 179 2.11 -21.52 3.51
CA PHE A 179 1.14 -21.34 4.58
C PHE A 179 -0.30 -21.34 4.04
N ARG A 180 -0.58 -20.58 2.97
CA ARG A 180 -1.93 -20.51 2.39
C ARG A 180 -2.41 -21.85 1.82
N ASP A 181 -1.53 -22.63 1.20
CA ASP A 181 -1.88 -23.95 0.65
C ASP A 181 -2.15 -24.97 1.77
N ALA A 182 -1.41 -24.90 2.89
CA ALA A 182 -1.61 -25.73 4.07
C ALA A 182 -2.86 -25.33 4.89
N PHE A 183 -3.15 -24.03 4.98
CA PHE A 183 -4.22 -23.46 5.78
C PHE A 183 -5.17 -22.61 4.92
N LYS A 184 -5.90 -23.27 4.00
CA LYS A 184 -6.80 -22.60 3.04
C LYS A 184 -7.90 -21.73 3.66
N VAL A 185 -8.22 -21.97 4.93
CA VAL A 185 -9.24 -21.22 5.70
C VAL A 185 -8.69 -19.95 6.35
N ALA A 186 -7.36 -19.78 6.38
CA ALA A 186 -6.75 -18.57 6.93
C ALA A 186 -7.05 -17.38 6.01
N GLY A 187 -7.55 -16.30 6.60
CA GLY A 187 -7.86 -15.07 5.89
C GLY A 187 -6.61 -14.35 5.35
N HIS A 188 -6.83 -13.40 4.45
CA HIS A 188 -5.78 -12.52 3.94
C HIS A 188 -5.53 -11.29 4.83
N ASP A 189 -6.50 -10.94 5.68
CA ASP A 189 -6.37 -9.87 6.67
C ASP A 189 -5.63 -10.42 7.89
N TYR A 190 -4.40 -9.95 8.07
CA TYR A 190 -3.63 -10.25 9.26
C TYR A 190 -2.83 -9.04 9.70
N LYS A 191 -2.53 -8.98 10.99
CA LYS A 191 -1.66 -7.98 11.60
C LYS A 191 -0.73 -8.65 12.60
N VAL A 192 0.55 -8.33 12.49
CA VAL A 192 1.60 -8.81 13.40
C VAL A 192 2.10 -7.62 14.20
N MET A 193 1.88 -7.66 15.52
CA MET A 193 2.43 -6.68 16.46
C MET A 193 3.54 -7.35 17.25
N GLY A 194 4.74 -6.77 17.21
CA GLY A 194 5.86 -7.12 18.05
C GLY A 194 6.09 -6.09 19.14
N SER A 195 6.36 -6.56 20.35
CA SER A 195 6.85 -5.73 21.45
C SER A 195 8.02 -6.43 22.13
N ARG A 196 9.02 -5.64 22.52
CA ARG A 196 10.16 -6.10 23.30
C ARG A 196 10.30 -5.24 24.55
N LEU A 197 10.43 -5.90 25.70
CA LEU A 197 10.82 -5.28 26.97
C LEU A 197 12.05 -6.02 27.49
N ASP A 198 13.18 -5.32 27.54
CA ASP A 198 14.50 -5.86 27.82
C ASP A 198 14.80 -7.05 26.88
N ALA A 199 14.93 -8.26 27.41
CA ALA A 199 15.15 -9.48 26.64
C ALA A 199 13.84 -10.19 26.20
N HIS A 200 12.69 -9.80 26.74
CA HIS A 200 11.42 -10.50 26.51
C HIS A 200 10.74 -9.98 25.26
N HIS A 201 10.55 -10.87 24.28
CA HIS A 201 9.82 -10.58 23.05
C HIS A 201 8.40 -11.17 23.13
N ARG A 202 7.42 -10.40 22.67
CA ARG A 202 6.04 -10.85 22.49
C ARG A 202 5.58 -10.49 21.09
N LEU A 203 5.07 -11.49 20.39
CA LEU A 203 4.42 -11.34 19.10
C LEU A 203 2.93 -11.62 19.29
N THR A 204 2.09 -10.70 18.83
CA THR A 204 0.64 -10.85 18.78
C THR A 204 0.24 -10.91 17.30
N VAL A 205 -0.45 -11.98 16.91
CA VAL A 205 -0.98 -12.15 15.56
C VAL A 205 -2.51 -12.05 15.64
N ALA A 206 -3.08 -11.11 14.90
CA ALA A 206 -4.49 -11.12 14.55
C ALA A 206 -4.58 -11.67 13.11
N LEU A 207 -5.38 -12.72 12.92
CA LEU A 207 -5.61 -13.43 11.66
C LEU A 207 -7.08 -13.89 11.64
#